data_AF-A0A953NT70-F1
#
_entry.id   AF-A0A953NT70-F1
#
_cell.length_a   1.000
_cell.length_b   1.000
_cell.length_c   1.000
_cell.angle_alpha   90.00
_cell.angle_beta   90.00
_cell.angle_gamma   90.00
#
_symmetry.space_group_name_H-M   'P 1'
#
loop_
_entity.id
_entity.type
_entity.pdbx_description
1 polymer ?
#
loop_
_entity_poly.entity_id
_entity_poly.type
_entity_poly.pdbx_seq_one_letter_code
_entity_poly.pdbx_strand_id
1 'polypeptide(L)'
;MNPVVKPRTQTGIALMSFLLLCTAFSMAGTQKPAVRSDSAPRAAVRTAVPQAAATSKNDELAGLKMDLARMQSLVQQMDVNIAQVDTLASPLKHQFQLEIDAWRVMITNMQRRIEAMERK
;
A
#
# COMPACT_ATOMS: atom_id res chain seq x y z
N MET A 1 8.72 -60.85 31.04
CA MET A 1 9.21 -59.47 30.86
C MET A 1 9.49 -59.25 29.38
N ASN A 2 8.78 -58.32 28.74
CA ASN A 2 8.96 -57.93 27.34
C ASN A 2 9.37 -56.45 27.32
N PRO A 3 10.46 -56.04 26.62
CA PRO A 3 10.74 -54.62 26.43
C PRO A 3 9.87 -54.05 25.29
N VAL A 4 9.03 -53.08 25.63
CA VAL A 4 8.34 -52.22 24.66
C VAL A 4 9.37 -51.23 24.10
N VAL A 5 9.78 -51.45 22.85
CA VAL A 5 10.62 -50.50 22.10
C VAL A 5 9.74 -49.33 21.65
N LYS A 6 10.03 -48.13 22.13
CA LYS A 6 9.33 -46.89 21.75
C LYS A 6 10.05 -46.26 20.55
N PRO A 7 9.42 -46.12 19.37
CA PRO A 7 10.09 -45.48 18.23
C PRO A 7 10.22 -43.97 18.48
N ARG A 8 11.46 -43.50 18.61
CA ARG A 8 11.82 -42.09 18.80
C ARG A 8 12.57 -41.61 17.57
N THR A 9 11.86 -41.32 16.48
CA THR A 9 12.38 -40.59 15.30
C THR A 9 11.30 -40.40 14.22
N GLN A 10 10.18 -39.71 14.52
CA GLN A 10 9.14 -39.42 13.50
C GLN A 10 8.67 -37.96 13.47
N THR A 11 9.40 -37.04 14.10
CA THR A 11 9.07 -35.60 14.10
C THR A 11 9.93 -34.77 13.14
N GLY A 12 11.07 -35.29 12.68
CA GLY A 12 12.00 -34.55 11.80
C GLY A 12 11.62 -34.56 10.31
N ILE A 13 10.94 -35.62 9.84
CA ILE A 13 10.64 -35.80 8.41
C ILE A 13 9.49 -34.88 7.96
N ALA A 14 8.52 -34.60 8.84
CA ALA A 14 7.36 -33.77 8.51
C ALA A 14 7.71 -32.30 8.21
N LEU A 15 8.77 -31.75 8.81
CA LEU A 15 9.21 -30.37 8.60
C LEU A 15 9.90 -30.16 7.25
N MET A 16 10.59 -31.18 6.72
CA MET A 16 11.26 -31.11 5.41
C MET A 16 10.27 -31.22 4.24
N SER A 17 9.16 -31.96 4.41
CA SER A 17 8.12 -32.08 3.39
C SER A 17 7.32 -30.78 3.19
N PHE A 18 7.17 -29.95 4.23
CA PHE A 18 6.43 -28.69 4.15
C PHE A 18 7.23 -27.58 3.45
N LEU A 19 8.55 -27.53 3.67
CA LEU A 19 9.47 -26.58 3.01
C LEU A 19 9.66 -26.85 1.50
N LEU A 20 9.55 -28.12 1.07
CA LEU A 20 9.66 -28.52 -0.33
C LEU A 20 8.39 -28.26 -1.16
N LEU A 21 7.23 -28.09 -0.53
CA LEU A 21 5.95 -27.93 -1.23
C LEU A 21 5.63 -26.45 -1.57
N CYS A 22 6.28 -25.49 -0.91
CA CYS A 22 6.03 -24.05 -1.11
C CYS A 22 6.78 -23.42 -2.30
N THR A 23 7.73 -24.12 -2.93
CA THR A 23 8.54 -23.55 -4.02
C THR A 23 8.00 -23.81 -5.43
N ALA A 24 6.90 -24.57 -5.56
CA ALA A 24 6.37 -24.98 -6.86
C ALA A 24 5.30 -24.06 -7.46
N PHE A 25 4.94 -22.94 -6.82
CA PHE A 25 3.92 -22.01 -7.34
C PHE A 25 4.52 -20.65 -7.70
N SER A 26 5.52 -20.66 -8.58
CA SER A 26 5.98 -19.46 -9.30
C SER A 26 6.30 -19.84 -10.73
N MET A 27 5.37 -19.52 -11.65
CA MET A 27 5.57 -19.15 -13.06
C MET A 27 4.51 -19.77 -13.99
N ALA A 28 3.56 -18.92 -14.43
CA ALA A 28 2.98 -19.00 -15.77
C ALA A 28 2.32 -17.66 -16.12
N GLY A 29 3.13 -16.68 -16.53
CA GLY A 29 2.68 -15.43 -17.14
C GLY A 29 3.49 -15.18 -18.40
N THR A 30 2.88 -15.39 -19.56
CA THR A 30 3.48 -15.33 -20.89
C THR A 30 3.86 -13.90 -21.30
N GLN A 31 5.12 -13.65 -21.67
CA GLN A 31 5.48 -12.48 -22.49
C GLN A 31 6.36 -12.89 -23.67
N LYS A 32 5.78 -12.72 -24.86
CA LYS A 32 6.36 -12.89 -26.19
C LYS A 32 7.18 -11.63 -26.54
N PRO A 33 8.48 -11.72 -26.88
CA PRO A 33 9.24 -10.54 -27.29
C PRO A 33 9.09 -10.34 -28.81
N ALA A 34 8.56 -9.19 -29.21
CA ALA A 34 8.64 -8.72 -30.59
C ALA A 34 9.80 -7.71 -30.71
N VAL A 35 10.83 -8.15 -31.43
CA VAL A 35 11.65 -7.42 -32.41
C VAL A 35 12.11 -6.00 -32.05
N ARG A 36 13.43 -5.87 -31.83
CA ARG A 36 14.18 -4.63 -32.04
C ARG A 36 14.25 -4.31 -33.54
N SER A 37 13.92 -3.08 -33.92
CA SER A 37 14.41 -2.45 -35.15
C SER A 37 14.90 -1.04 -34.84
N ASP A 38 16.10 -0.76 -35.34
CA ASP A 38 16.86 0.49 -35.26
C ASP A 38 16.23 1.65 -36.05
N SER A 39 16.76 2.84 -35.76
CA SER A 39 16.95 4.02 -36.63
C SER A 39 15.97 5.22 -36.63
N ALA A 40 16.41 6.27 -35.91
CA ALA A 40 16.53 7.68 -36.35
C ALA A 40 15.27 8.60 -36.40
N PRO A 41 15.42 9.94 -36.51
CA PRO A 41 15.12 10.88 -35.41
C PRO A 41 14.05 11.94 -35.74
N ARG A 42 13.67 12.72 -34.71
CA ARG A 42 12.96 14.02 -34.76
C ARG A 42 11.45 13.97 -35.09
N ALA A 43 10.66 13.94 -34.03
CA ALA A 43 9.44 14.75 -33.97
C ALA A 43 9.36 15.38 -32.58
N ALA A 44 9.18 16.69 -32.57
CA ALA A 44 9.10 17.50 -31.37
C ALA A 44 8.12 16.89 -30.36
N VAL A 45 8.61 16.58 -29.16
CA VAL A 45 7.76 16.37 -27.99
C VAL A 45 7.17 17.74 -27.64
N ARG A 46 6.09 18.11 -28.35
CA ARG A 46 5.04 18.93 -27.78
C ARG A 46 4.36 18.03 -26.75
N THR A 47 4.96 17.92 -25.57
CA THR A 47 4.18 17.57 -24.38
C THR A 47 3.22 18.73 -24.21
N ALA A 48 2.01 18.53 -24.70
CA ALA A 48 0.86 19.29 -24.33
C ALA A 48 0.90 19.43 -22.81
N VAL A 49 1.19 20.64 -22.34
CA VAL A 49 0.78 21.06 -21.01
C VAL A 49 -0.68 20.65 -20.92
N PRO A 50 -1.11 19.83 -19.95
CA PRO A 50 -2.53 19.59 -19.78
C PRO A 50 -3.14 20.96 -19.57
N GLN A 51 -3.85 21.42 -20.58
CA GLN A 51 -4.59 22.66 -20.59
C GLN A 51 -5.49 22.55 -19.37
N ALA A 52 -5.13 23.30 -18.32
CA ALA A 52 -5.95 23.45 -17.14
C ALA A 52 -7.27 23.98 -17.65
N ALA A 53 -8.22 23.07 -17.89
CA ALA A 53 -9.61 23.42 -18.05
C ALA A 53 -9.89 24.29 -16.83
N ALA A 54 -10.32 25.54 -17.07
CA ALA A 54 -10.63 26.49 -16.02
C ALA A 54 -11.73 25.85 -15.14
N THR A 55 -11.29 25.08 -14.16
CA THR A 55 -12.14 24.38 -13.22
C THR A 55 -12.65 25.48 -12.32
N SER A 56 -13.97 25.54 -12.14
CA SER A 56 -14.50 26.59 -11.28
C SER A 56 -13.89 26.41 -9.89
N LYS A 57 -13.66 27.51 -9.16
CA LYS A 57 -13.15 27.43 -7.76
C LYS A 57 -14.02 26.51 -6.89
N ASN A 58 -15.30 26.38 -7.22
CA ASN A 58 -16.22 25.45 -6.56
C ASN A 58 -15.91 23.98 -6.87
N ASP A 59 -15.54 23.64 -8.10
CA ASP A 59 -15.15 22.27 -8.47
C ASP A 59 -13.84 21.86 -7.79
N GLU A 60 -12.89 22.79 -7.69
CA GLU A 60 -11.64 22.58 -6.96
C GLU A 60 -11.90 22.36 -5.46
N LEU A 61 -12.77 23.18 -4.85
CA LEU A 61 -13.17 23.04 -3.46
C LEU A 61 -13.89 21.71 -3.19
N ALA A 62 -14.76 21.27 -4.09
CA ALA A 62 -15.43 19.98 -4.00
C ALA A 62 -14.43 18.81 -4.08
N GLY A 63 -13.46 18.88 -5.00
CA GLY A 63 -12.38 17.89 -5.10
C GLY A 63 -11.56 17.79 -3.81
N LEU A 64 -11.15 18.92 -3.25
CA LEU A 64 -10.39 18.96 -2.00
C LEU A 64 -11.17 18.41 -0.79
N LYS A 65 -12.49 18.64 -0.73
CA LYS A 65 -13.36 18.06 0.31
C LYS A 65 -13.47 16.54 0.18
N MET A 66 -13.59 16.04 -1.05
CA MET A 66 -13.60 14.60 -1.32
C MET A 66 -12.27 13.96 -0.92
N ASP A 67 -11.14 14.57 -1.27
CA ASP A 67 -9.82 14.07 -0.94
C ASP A 67 -9.60 14.06 0.58
N LEU A 68 -10.05 15.10 1.28
CA LEU A 68 -10.02 15.16 2.74
C LEU A 68 -10.82 14.02 3.38
N ALA A 69 -12.04 13.75 2.90
CA ALA A 69 -12.86 12.65 3.39
C ALA A 69 -12.18 11.28 3.14
N ARG A 70 -11.55 11.10 1.97
CA ARG A 70 -10.80 9.87 1.65
C ARG A 70 -9.64 9.67 2.62
N MET A 71 -8.85 10.70 2.88
CA MET A 71 -7.72 10.60 3.81
C MET A 71 -8.17 10.30 5.24
N GLN A 72 -9.27 10.92 5.71
CA GLN A 72 -9.85 10.62 7.02
C GLN A 72 -10.23 9.13 7.13
N SER A 73 -10.88 8.58 6.10
CA SER A 73 -11.22 7.16 6.06
C SER A 73 -9.99 6.25 6.10
N LEU A 74 -8.90 6.62 5.40
CA LEU A 74 -7.67 5.82 5.39
C LEU A 74 -6.99 5.82 6.75
N VAL A 75 -6.88 6.99 7.39
CA VAL A 75 -6.31 7.10 8.75
C VAL A 75 -7.14 6.27 9.74
N GLN A 76 -8.47 6.31 9.63
CA GLN A 76 -9.33 5.50 10.49
C GLN A 76 -9.12 3.99 10.26
N GLN A 77 -8.90 3.55 9.02
CA GLN A 77 -8.53 2.16 8.74
C GLN A 77 -7.16 1.80 9.33
N MET A 78 -6.19 2.72 9.28
CA MET A 78 -4.88 2.51 9.92
C MET A 78 -5.02 2.35 11.44
N ASP A 79 -5.84 3.16 12.10
CA ASP A 79 -6.13 3.04 13.54
C ASP A 79 -6.73 1.66 13.89
N VAL A 80 -7.71 1.20 13.10
CA VAL A 80 -8.34 -0.11 13.29
C VAL A 80 -7.33 -1.24 13.07
N ASN A 81 -6.51 -1.14 12.03
CA ASN A 81 -5.49 -2.15 11.73
C ASN A 81 -4.42 -2.21 12.83
N ILE A 82 -4.02 -1.06 13.40
CA ILE A 82 -3.04 -1.00 14.49
C ILE A 82 -3.53 -1.71 15.76
N ALA A 83 -4.84 -1.69 16.02
CA ALA A 83 -5.44 -2.33 17.17
C ALA A 83 -5.35 -3.87 17.09
N GLN A 84 -5.25 -4.42 15.87
CA GLN A 84 -5.09 -5.85 15.61
C GLN A 84 -3.63 -6.32 15.69
N VAL A 85 -2.66 -5.38 15.75
CA VAL A 85 -1.25 -5.73 15.92
C VAL A 85 -1.00 -6.07 17.39
N ASP A 86 -1.02 -7.38 17.67
CA ASP A 86 -1.11 -8.02 18.99
C ASP A 86 0.13 -7.91 19.90
N THR A 87 0.97 -6.92 19.66
CA THR A 87 2.20 -6.68 20.44
C THR A 87 2.11 -5.30 21.07
N LEU A 88 1.77 -5.27 22.36
CA LEU A 88 1.56 -4.07 23.18
C LEU A 88 2.73 -3.07 23.19
N ALA A 89 3.89 -3.42 22.60
CA ALA A 89 5.04 -2.53 22.42
C ALA A 89 5.93 -2.92 21.21
N SER A 90 5.37 -3.43 20.12
CA SER A 90 6.22 -3.70 18.93
C SER A 90 6.70 -2.38 18.31
N PRO A 91 7.99 -2.27 17.92
CA PRO A 91 8.51 -1.14 17.14
C PRO A 91 7.66 -0.81 15.91
N LEU A 92 7.03 -1.82 15.30
CA LEU A 92 6.15 -1.65 14.15
C LEU A 92 4.87 -0.88 14.51
N LYS A 93 4.27 -1.18 15.66
CA LYS A 93 3.08 -0.47 16.15
C LYS A 93 3.41 1.00 16.44
N HIS A 94 4.57 1.27 17.02
CA HIS A 94 5.01 2.64 17.26
C HIS A 94 5.21 3.42 15.95
N GLN A 95 5.84 2.80 14.95
CA GLN A 95 6.03 3.42 13.64
C GLN A 95 4.70 3.81 12.98
N PHE A 96 3.72 2.91 12.98
CA PHE A 96 2.41 3.22 12.44
C PHE A 96 1.69 4.32 13.22
N GLN A 97 1.87 4.40 14.55
CA GLN A 97 1.29 5.48 15.35
C GLN A 97 1.86 6.84 14.94
N LEU A 98 3.18 6.93 14.74
CA LEU A 98 3.83 8.15 14.27
C LEU A 98 3.30 8.58 12.88
N GLU A 99 3.12 7.62 11.97
CA GLU A 99 2.56 7.89 10.65
C GLU A 99 1.11 8.39 10.74
N ILE A 100 0.28 7.75 11.55
CA ILE A 100 -1.10 8.19 11.82
C ILE A 100 -1.11 9.63 12.34
N ASP A 101 -0.23 9.97 13.28
CA ASP A 101 -0.15 11.31 13.85
C ASP A 101 0.28 12.35 12.79
N ALA A 102 1.24 12.01 11.93
CA ALA A 102 1.64 12.87 10.81
C ALA A 102 0.48 13.11 9.82
N TRP A 103 -0.26 12.05 9.46
CA TRP A 103 -1.42 12.17 8.58
C TRP A 103 -2.54 13.02 9.20
N ARG A 104 -2.79 12.89 10.51
CA ARG A 104 -3.77 13.72 11.24
C ARG A 104 -3.42 15.21 11.20
N VAL A 105 -2.13 15.55 11.32
CA VAL A 105 -1.66 16.95 11.18
C VAL A 105 -1.93 17.47 9.76
N MET A 106 -1.63 16.66 8.73
CA MET A 106 -1.87 17.03 7.34
C MET A 106 -3.37 17.23 7.04
N ILE A 107 -4.23 16.33 7.52
CA ILE A 107 -5.69 16.44 7.42
C ILE A 107 -6.17 17.73 8.08
N THR A 108 -5.69 18.03 9.28
CA THR A 108 -6.05 19.26 10.01
C THR A 108 -5.66 20.51 9.22
N ASN A 109 -4.47 20.53 8.63
CA ASN A 109 -4.02 21.65 7.79
C ASN A 109 -4.86 21.80 6.52
N MET A 110 -5.23 20.69 5.87
CA MET A 110 -6.12 20.72 4.70
C MET A 110 -7.53 21.19 5.07
N GLN A 111 -8.06 20.77 6.22
CA GLN A 111 -9.36 21.21 6.71
C GLN A 111 -9.39 22.73 6.90
N ARG A 112 -8.39 23.30 7.60
CA ARG A 112 -8.28 24.76 7.78
C ARG A 112 -8.18 25.50 6.43
N ARG A 113 -7.48 24.93 5.46
CA ARG A 113 -7.37 25.52 4.11
C ARG A 113 -8.71 25.54 3.39
N ILE A 114 -9.46 24.44 3.44
CA ILE A 114 -10.81 24.35 2.86
C ILE A 114 -11.73 25.36 3.51
N GLU A 115 -11.79 25.40 4.85
CA GLU A 115 -12.62 26.37 5.58
C GLU A 115 -12.25 27.83 5.23
N ALA A 116 -10.96 28.12 5.01
CA ALA A 116 -10.52 29.44 4.58
C ALA A 116 -10.94 29.81 3.15
N MET A 117 -11.14 28.82 2.28
CA MET A 117 -11.67 29.01 0.93
C MET A 117 -13.20 29.13 0.93
N GLU A 118 -13.90 28.42 1.82
CA GLU A 118 -15.36 28.52 1.98
C GLU A 118 -15.80 29.89 2.51
N ARG A 119 -14.94 30.58 3.27
CA ARG A 119 -15.22 31.92 3.81
C ARG A 119 -14.95 33.07 2.83
N LYS A 120 -14.34 32.81 1.67
CA LYS A 120 -13.97 33.82 0.67
C LYS A 120 -15.03 33.91 -0.43
#